data_AF-A0A3E0WFT2-F1
#
_entry.id   AF-A0A3E0WFT2-F1
#
_cell.length_a   1.000
_cell.length_b   1.000
_cell.length_c   1.000
_cell.angle_alpha   90.00
_cell.angle_beta   90.00
_cell.angle_gamma   90.00
#
_symmetry.space_group_name_H-M   'P 1'
#
loop_
_entity.id
_entity.type
_entity.pdbx_description
1 polymer ?
#
loop_
_entity_poly.entity_id
_entity_poly.type
_entity_poly.pdbx_seq_one_letter_code
_entity_poly.pdbx_strand_id
1 'polypeptide(L)'
;MKLFLFPFAGGGANYFMSWKTLFSNNAIDIEPVELAGRGKRISDPLYNSMSEAINDVYEWMIAENKLMHDSFAFFGHSMGG
;
A
#
# COMPACT_ATOMS: atom_id res chain seq x y z
N MET A 1 3.65 -1.38 -15.15
CA MET A 1 2.35 -1.33 -14.46
C MET A 1 2.60 -1.41 -12.96
N LYS A 2 1.92 -0.59 -12.15
CA LYS A 2 2.05 -0.61 -10.68
C LYS A 2 0.96 -1.47 -10.05
N LEU A 3 1.31 -2.23 -9.02
CA LEU A 3 0.35 -2.98 -8.20
C LEU A 3 0.47 -2.51 -6.75
N PHE A 4 -0.54 -1.78 -6.29
CA PHE A 4 -0.64 -1.32 -4.93
C PHE A 4 -1.29 -2.40 -4.05
N LEU A 5 -0.64 -2.77 -2.96
CA LEU A 5 -1.04 -3.91 -2.14
C LEU A 5 -1.43 -3.48 -0.72
N PHE A 6 -2.69 -3.67 -0.37
CA PHE A 6 -3.26 -3.34 0.93
C PHE A 6 -3.32 -4.57 1.84
N PRO A 7 -2.66 -4.54 3.02
CA PRO A 7 -2.64 -5.68 3.91
C PRO A 7 -3.98 -5.85 4.65
N PHE A 8 -4.14 -7.03 5.24
CA PHE A 8 -5.24 -7.33 6.16
C PHE A 8 -5.14 -6.52 7.47
N ALA A 9 -6.21 -6.55 8.26
CA ALA A 9 -6.24 -5.90 9.57
C ALA A 9 -5.07 -6.35 10.46
N GLY A 10 -4.26 -5.40 10.92
CA GLY A 10 -3.07 -5.68 11.72
C GLY A 10 -1.80 -5.99 10.93
N GLY A 11 -1.91 -6.25 9.62
CA GLY A 11 -0.76 -6.46 8.73
C GLY A 11 -0.04 -5.17 8.36
N GLY A 12 1.23 -5.29 7.99
CA GLY A 12 2.05 -4.19 7.46
C GLY A 12 2.51 -4.45 6.02
N ALA A 13 3.17 -3.46 5.43
CA ALA A 13 3.70 -3.53 4.06
C ALA A 13 4.68 -4.70 3.87
N ASN A 14 5.35 -5.10 4.95
CA ASN A 14 6.29 -6.23 4.98
C ASN A 14 5.67 -7.56 4.54
N TYR A 15 4.36 -7.76 4.69
CA TYR A 15 3.67 -8.98 4.26
C TYR A 15 3.83 -9.24 2.75
N PHE A 16 3.93 -8.18 1.95
CA PHE A 16 4.09 -8.27 0.49
C PHE A 16 5.55 -8.18 0.02
N MET A 17 6.54 -8.14 0.90
CA MET A 17 7.95 -8.02 0.47
C MET A 17 8.41 -9.19 -0.39
N SER A 18 7.92 -10.40 -0.12
CA SER A 18 8.22 -11.59 -0.95
C SER A 18 7.67 -11.48 -2.38
N TRP A 19 6.62 -10.67 -2.60
CA TRP A 19 6.06 -10.44 -3.93
C TRP A 19 7.00 -9.62 -4.81
N LYS A 20 7.82 -8.73 -4.22
CA LYS A 20 8.86 -8.03 -4.99
C LYS A 20 9.81 -9.02 -5.67
N THR A 21 10.21 -10.07 -4.96
CA THR A 21 11.05 -11.12 -5.51
C THR A 21 10.29 -11.95 -6.54
N LEU A 22 9.03 -12.32 -6.26
CA LEU A 22 8.20 -13.13 -7.15
C LEU A 22 7.97 -12.46 -8.51
N PHE A 23 7.74 -11.14 -8.51
CA PHE A 23 7.47 -10.35 -9.72
C PHE A 23 8.71 -9.68 -10.31
N SER A 24 9.91 -9.97 -9.80
CA SER A 24 11.17 -9.34 -10.25
C SER A 24 11.46 -9.51 -11.75
N ASN A 25 10.96 -10.59 -12.37
CA ASN A 25 11.10 -10.87 -13.81
C ASN A 25 9.93 -10.36 -14.65
N ASN A 26 8.95 -9.67 -14.06
CA ASN A 26 7.80 -9.10 -14.74
C ASN A 26 7.92 -7.57 -14.79
N ALA A 27 7.24 -6.93 -15.74
CA ALA A 27 7.11 -5.46 -15.81
C ALA A 27 6.05 -4.92 -14.81
N ILE A 28 6.00 -5.51 -13.61
CA ILE A 28 5.07 -5.15 -12.53
C ILE A 28 5.89 -4.56 -11.38
N ASP A 29 5.64 -3.29 -11.10
CA ASP A 29 6.20 -2.62 -9.94
C ASP A 29 5.29 -2.84 -8.72
N ILE A 30 5.88 -3.36 -7.65
CA ILE A 30 5.19 -3.81 -6.45
C ILE A 30 5.27 -2.72 -5.40
N GLU A 31 4.12 -2.16 -5.04
CA GLU A 31 3.98 -1.00 -4.14
C GLU A 31 3.12 -1.36 -2.92
N PRO A 32 3.69 -2.01 -1.89
CA PRO A 32 2.96 -2.30 -0.66
C PRO A 32 2.61 -1.02 0.09
N VAL A 33 1.34 -0.88 0.49
CA VAL A 33 0.85 0.28 1.23
C VAL A 33 1.11 0.07 2.73
N GLU A 34 1.81 1.02 3.35
CA GLU A 34 2.04 1.04 4.80
C GLU A 34 1.07 2.02 5.47
N LEU A 35 0.13 1.47 6.22
CA LEU A 35 -0.87 2.24 6.99
C LEU A 35 -0.27 2.83 8.28
N ALA A 36 -0.85 3.93 8.76
CA ALA A 36 -0.50 4.50 10.06
C ALA A 36 -0.68 3.46 11.20
N GLY A 37 0.26 3.48 12.14
CA GLY A 37 0.35 2.48 13.21
C GLY A 37 0.87 1.11 12.76
N ARG A 38 1.48 0.99 11.58
CA ARG A 38 2.08 -0.25 11.06
C ARG A 38 3.51 -0.02 10.57
N GLY A 39 4.35 -1.05 10.73
CA GLY A 39 5.71 -1.08 10.17
C GLY A 39 6.51 0.19 10.44
N LYS A 40 6.94 0.88 9.39
CA LYS A 40 7.72 2.12 9.50
C LYS A 40 6.92 3.31 10.07
N ARG A 41 5.59 3.23 10.02
CA ARG A 41 4.64 4.25 10.52
C ARG A 41 4.04 3.85 11.86
N ILE A 42 4.70 2.99 12.64
CA ILE A 42 4.17 2.48 13.93
C ILE A 42 3.90 3.59 14.96
N SER A 43 4.61 4.71 14.86
CA SER A 43 4.43 5.87 15.75
C SER A 43 3.35 6.84 15.28
N ASP A 44 2.81 6.65 14.08
CA ASP A 44 1.74 7.49 13.55
C ASP A 44 0.41 7.18 14.28
N PRO A 45 -0.47 8.18 14.51
CA PRO A 45 -1.77 7.96 15.10
C PRO A 45 -2.62 6.96 14.30
N LEU A 46 -3.39 6.12 15.01
CA LEU A 46 -4.32 5.20 14.37
C LEU A 46 -5.52 5.96 13.77
N TYR A 47 -6.03 5.46 12.66
CA TYR A 47 -7.25 6.00 12.05
C TYR A 47 -8.49 5.71 12.91
N ASN A 48 -9.41 6.66 12.94
CA ASN A 48 -10.72 6.52 13.58
C ASN A 48 -11.81 6.10 12.57
N SER A 49 -11.51 6.17 11.27
CA SER A 49 -12.44 5.78 10.21
C SER A 49 -11.70 5.26 8.97
N MET A 50 -12.41 4.51 8.13
CA MET A 50 -11.89 4.10 6.83
C MET A 50 -11.61 5.30 5.91
N SER A 51 -12.41 6.37 6.02
CA SER A 51 -12.21 7.58 5.22
C SER A 51 -10.89 8.28 5.53
N GLU A 52 -10.46 8.29 6.81
CA GLU A 52 -9.13 8.80 7.19
C GLU A 52 -8.02 7.95 6.57
N ALA A 53 -8.14 6.61 6.60
CA ALA A 53 -7.16 5.71 6.01
C ALA A 53 -7.06 5.91 4.48
N ILE A 54 -8.19 6.03 3.80
CA ILE A 54 -8.24 6.28 2.34
C ILE A 54 -7.59 7.62 2.01
N ASN A 55 -7.93 8.69 2.75
CA ASN A 55 -7.39 10.02 2.48
C ASN A 55 -5.88 10.07 2.70
N ASP A 56 -5.38 9.50 3.79
CA ASP A 56 -3.94 9.41 4.07
C ASP A 56 -3.18 8.65 2.98
N VAL A 57 -3.69 7.49 2.54
CA VAL A 57 -3.07 6.75 1.43
C VAL A 57 -3.13 7.55 0.13
N TYR A 58 -4.26 8.18 -0.17
CA TYR A 58 -4.41 9.00 -1.37
C TYR A 58 -3.42 10.17 -1.39
N GLU A 59 -3.30 10.90 -0.29
CA GLU A 59 -2.34 12.00 -0.15
C GLU A 59 -0.90 11.52 -0.33
N TRP A 60 -0.54 10.38 0.26
CA TRP A 60 0.77 9.76 0.04
C TRP A 60 1.01 9.41 -1.44
N MET A 61 0.01 8.82 -2.13
CA MET A 61 0.13 8.48 -3.54
C MET A 61 0.33 9.71 -4.44
N ILE A 62 -0.31 10.84 -4.11
CA ILE A 62 -0.14 12.10 -4.84
C ILE A 62 1.23 12.72 -4.52
N ALA A 63 1.60 12.83 -3.25
CA ALA A 63 2.84 13.44 -2.80
C ALA A 63 4.08 12.73 -3.39
N GLU A 64 4.05 11.41 -3.44
CA GLU A 64 5.12 10.57 -3.99
C GLU A 64 4.99 10.34 -5.50
N ASN A 65 4.07 11.05 -6.15
CA ASN A 65 3.84 10.96 -7.59
C ASN A 65 3.61 9.52 -8.10
N LYS A 66 2.96 8.69 -7.27
CA LYS A 66 2.78 7.25 -7.52
C LYS A 66 1.84 6.97 -8.67
N LEU A 67 0.93 7.90 -8.99
CA LEU A 67 -0.14 7.75 -9.98
C LEU A 67 0.23 8.24 -11.38
N MET A 68 1.40 8.86 -11.60
CA MET A 68 1.76 9.37 -12.92
C MET A 68 2.35 8.30 -13.84
N HIS A 69 1.95 8.38 -15.12
CA HIS A 69 2.52 7.71 -16.31
C HIS A 69 2.47 6.18 -16.40
N ASP A 70 1.99 5.46 -15.39
CA ASP A 70 1.86 4.00 -15.43
C ASP A 70 0.42 3.52 -15.20
N SER A 71 -0.04 2.54 -16.00
CA SER A 71 -1.21 1.74 -15.64
C SER A 71 -1.02 1.17 -14.24
N PHE A 72 -2.07 1.18 -13.42
CA PHE A 72 -2.04 0.64 -12.07
C PHE A 72 -3.24 -0.24 -11.76
N ALA A 73 -3.07 -1.10 -10.75
CA ALA A 73 -4.12 -1.90 -10.15
C ALA A 73 -4.00 -1.89 -8.62
N PHE A 74 -5.11 -2.17 -7.96
CA PHE A 74 -5.18 -2.33 -6.51
C PHE A 74 -5.44 -3.79 -6.17
N PHE A 75 -4.75 -4.30 -5.14
CA PHE A 75 -5.02 -5.58 -4.53
C PHE A 75 -5.18 -5.41 -3.03
N GLY A 76 -6.30 -5.88 -2.49
CA GLY A 76 -6.58 -5.87 -1.06
C GLY A 76 -6.74 -7.28 -0.50
N HIS A 77 -6.10 -7.58 0.63
CA HIS A 77 -6.34 -8.82 1.37
C HIS A 77 -7.27 -8.56 2.56
N SER A 78 -8.41 -9.25 2.60
CA SER A 78 -9.40 -9.12 3.68
C SER A 78 -9.84 -7.65 3.85
N MET A 79 -9.65 -7.03 5.03
CA MET A 79 -9.93 -5.62 5.30
C MET A 79 -9.29 -4.65 4.29
N GLY A 80 -8.16 -5.04 3.68
CA GLY A 80 -7.48 -4.20 2.69
C GLY A 80 -8.22 -4.10 1.34
N GLY A 81 -9.27 -4.89 1.10
CA GLY A 81 -10.14 -4.80 -0.08
C GLY A 81 -11.41 -4.03 0.22
#